data_AF-A0A7W3T8B5-F1
#
_entry.id   AF-A0A7W3T8B5-F1
#
_cell.length_a   1.000
_cell.length_b   1.000
_cell.length_c   1.000
_cell.angle_alpha   90.00
_cell.angle_beta   90.00
_cell.angle_gamma   90.00
#
_symmetry.space_group_name_H-M   'P 1'
#
loop_
_entity.id
_entity.type
_entity.pdbx_description
1 polymer ?
#
loop_
_entity_poly.entity_id
_entity_poly.type
_entity_poly.pdbx_seq_one_letter_code
_entity_poly.pdbx_strand_id
1 'polypeptide(L)' 'MHRPLPTRARICPHCDGFPTVAITTGTRRPDGTRHTLTVTCRTCHGTGHLPTGLRESADA' A
#
# COMPACT_ATOMS: atom_id res chain seq x y z
N MET A 1 11.48 -19.66 -25.81
CA MET A 1 10.89 -19.67 -24.45
C MET A 1 11.74 -18.77 -23.55
N HIS A 2 11.39 -17.49 -23.40
CA HIS A 2 12.02 -16.62 -22.39
C HIS A 2 11.06 -16.51 -21.22
N ARG A 3 11.43 -17.05 -20.07
CA ARG A 3 10.70 -16.82 -18.82
C ARG A 3 11.30 -15.57 -18.17
N PRO A 4 10.54 -14.46 -18.06
CA PRO A 4 11.01 -13.29 -17.33
C PRO A 4 11.35 -13.69 -15.89
N LEU A 5 12.51 -13.26 -15.42
CA LEU A 5 12.87 -13.42 -14.01
C LEU A 5 12.01 -12.50 -13.15
N PRO A 6 11.55 -12.95 -11.97
CA PRO A 6 10.78 -12.09 -11.07
C PRO A 6 11.61 -10.86 -10.72
N THR A 7 11.08 -9.68 -11.03
CA THR A 7 11.69 -8.41 -10.64
C THR A 7 11.67 -8.31 -9.12
N ARG A 8 12.84 -8.01 -8.52
CA ARG A 8 12.92 -7.76 -7.08
C ARG A 8 12.12 -6.50 -6.77
N ALA A 9 11.03 -6.65 -6.03
CA ALA A 9 10.31 -5.52 -5.43
C ALA A 9 11.25 -4.75 -4.49
N ARG A 10 11.20 -3.42 -4.53
CA ARG A 10 11.85 -2.61 -3.50
C ARG A 10 10.86 -2.36 -2.38
N ILE A 11 11.25 -2.72 -1.17
CA ILE A 11 10.46 -2.45 0.03
C ILE A 11 10.76 -1.02 0.48
N CYS A 12 9.71 -0.23 0.69
CA CYS A 12 9.86 1.11 1.24
C CYS A 12 10.25 1.02 2.73
N PRO A 13 11.36 1.64 3.17
CA PRO A 13 11.82 1.55 4.55
C PRO A 13 10.99 2.37 5.55
N HIS A 14 10.07 3.22 5.08
CA HIS A 14 9.19 4.01 5.96
C HIS A 14 7.94 3.23 6.39
N CYS A 15 7.52 2.25 5.59
CA CYS A 15 6.30 1.47 5.87
C CYS A 15 6.56 -0.03 5.83
N ASP A 16 7.81 -0.46 5.65
CA ASP A 16 8.25 -1.86 5.64
C ASP A 16 7.43 -2.79 4.73
N GLY A 17 6.91 -2.24 3.62
CA GLY A 17 6.08 -3.00 2.67
C GLY A 17 4.58 -3.02 2.96
N PHE A 18 4.11 -2.26 3.96
CA PHE A 18 2.69 -2.06 4.29
C PHE A 18 2.22 -0.65 3.90
N PRO A 19 2.09 -0.35 2.60
CA PRO A 19 1.90 1.02 2.15
C PRO A 19 0.47 1.53 2.36
N THR A 20 -0.50 0.66 2.66
CA THR A 20 -1.88 1.03 3.00
C THR A 20 -2.37 0.13 4.14
N VAL A 21 -2.87 0.74 5.22
CA VAL A 21 -3.42 0.02 6.37
C VAL A 21 -4.78 0.56 6.77
N ALA A 22 -5.63 -0.34 7.27
CA ALA A 22 -6.93 0.00 7.84
C ALA A 22 -6.82 0.03 9.37
N ILE A 23 -7.18 1.17 9.96
CA ILE A 23 -7.16 1.39 11.42
C ILE A 23 -8.61 1.52 11.88
N THR A 24 -9.09 0.52 12.61
CA THR A 24 -10.38 0.62 13.28
C THR A 24 -10.24 1.47 14.54
N THR A 25 -10.94 2.60 14.57
CA THR A 25 -11.02 3.46 15.75
C THR A 25 -11.99 2.87 16.78
N GLY A 26 -11.81 3.22 18.05
CA GLY A 26 -12.66 2.74 19.14
C GLY A 26 -14.12 3.19 19.03
N THR A 27 -14.38 4.27 18.29
CA THR A 27 -15.71 4.89 18.16
C THR A 27 -16.63 4.06 17.27
N ARG A 28 -17.80 3.74 17.81
CA ARG A 28 -18.89 3.13 17.05
C ARG A 28 -19.74 4.21 16.38
N ARG A 29 -20.18 3.95 15.15
CA ARG A 29 -21.20 4.71 14.46
C ARG A 29 -22.58 4.40 15.07
N PRO A 30 -23.58 5.28 14.85
CA PRO A 30 -24.96 5.03 15.29
C PRO A 30 -25.57 3.72 14.78
N ASP A 31 -25.09 3.23 13.62
CA ASP A 31 -25.49 1.95 13.01
C ASP A 31 -24.82 0.71 13.66
N GLY A 32 -23.98 0.91 14.68
CA GLY A 32 -23.26 -0.15 15.39
C GLY A 32 -21.93 -0.57 14.77
N THR A 33 -21.60 -0.10 13.56
CA THR A 33 -20.30 -0.33 12.92
C THR A 33 -19.20 0.49 13.59
N ARG A 34 -17.93 0.18 13.31
CA ARG A 34 -16.80 0.97 13.82
C ARG A 34 -16.25 1.88 12.73
N HIS A 35 -15.84 3.08 13.12
CA HIS A 35 -15.11 3.97 12.22
C HIS A 35 -13.76 3.35 11.88
N THR A 36 -13.50 3.15 10.58
CA THR A 36 -12.22 2.66 10.05
C THR A 36 -11.59 3.76 9.22
N LEU A 37 -10.33 4.06 9.49
CA LEU A 37 -9.52 5.00 8.72
C LEU A 37 -8.57 4.20 7.83
N THR A 38 -8.49 4.57 6.56
CA THR A 38 -7.47 4.05 5.65
C THR A 38 -6.32 5.04 5.63
N VAL A 39 -5.12 4.59 5.98
CA VAL A 39 -3.91 5.41 5.97
C VAL A 39 -2.96 4.87 4.92
N THR A 40 -2.50 5.76 4.04
CA THR A 40 -1.51 5.46 3.01
C THR A 40 -0.17 6.08 3.38
N CYS A 41 0.92 5.32 3.21
CA CYS A 41 2.27 5.82 3.42
C CYS A 41 2.54 6.99 2.48
N ARG A 42 2.85 8.17 3.04
CA ARG A 42 3.08 9.39 2.26
C ARG A 42 4.38 9.35 1.45
N THR A 43 5.36 8.54 1.84
CA THR A 43 6.64 8.45 1.11
C THR A 43 6.54 7.61 -0.16
N CYS A 44 5.76 6.52 -0.15
CA CYS A 44 5.60 5.64 -1.31
C CYS A 44 4.24 5.73 -1.99
N HIS A 45 3.30 6.51 -1.45
CA HIS A 45 1.97 6.73 -2.00
C HIS A 45 1.20 5.44 -2.33
N GLY A 46 1.34 4.38 -1.53
CA GLY A 46 0.67 3.09 -1.78
C GLY A 46 1.52 2.07 -2.53
N THR A 47 2.68 2.44 -3.07
CA THR A 47 3.49 1.59 -3.96
C THR A 47 4.61 0.81 -3.27
N GLY A 48 4.67 0.81 -1.93
CA GLY A 48 5.84 0.40 -1.15
C GLY A 48 6.32 -1.06 -1.27
N HIS A 49 5.71 -1.86 -2.15
CA HIS A 49 6.10 -3.21 -2.54
C HIS A 49 6.09 -3.44 -4.06
N LEU A 50 5.87 -2.40 -4.87
CA LEU A 50 5.83 -2.53 -6.32
C LEU A 50 7.25 -2.64 -6.91
N PRO A 51 7.41 -3.35 -8.04
CA PRO A 51 8.65 -3.32 -8.80
C PRO A 51 9.02 -1.89 -9.20
N THR A 52 10.32 -1.57 -9.17
CA THR A 52 10.82 -0.21 -9.45
C THR A 52 10.36 0.33 -10.81
N GLY A 53 10.16 -0.54 -11.81
CA GLY A 53 9.71 -0.17 -13.17
C GLY A 53 8.19 -0.13 -13.38
N LEU A 54 7.38 -0.50 -12.39
CA LEU A 54 5.91 -0.43 -12.48
C LEU A 54 5.34 0.91 -11.98
N ARG A 55 6.21 1.78 -11.44
CA ARG A 55 5.85 3.10 -10.88
C ARG A 55 5.36 4.08 -11.96
N GLU A 56 5.77 3.90 -13.21
CA GLU A 56 5.49 4.81 -14.34
C GLU A 56 4.12 4.54 -14.98
N SER A 57 3.53 3.35 -14.75
CA SER A 57 2.26 2.92 -15.36
C SER A 57 1.03 3.19 -14.50
N ALA A 58 1.19 3.73 -13.29
CA ALA A 58 0.08 4.02 -12.38
C ALA A 58 -0.52 5.42 -12.60
N ASP A 59 0.11 6.25 -13.45
CA ASP A 59 -0.27 7.62 -13.80
C ASP A 59 -0.66 7.76 -15.29
N ALA A 60 -1.27 6.72 -15.88
CA ALA A 60 -1.78 6.72 -17.27
C ALA A 60 -3.27 6.35 -17.34
#